data_AF-A0A2M7ZKE1-F1
#
_entry.id   AF-A0A2M7ZKE1-F1
#
_cell.length_a   1.000
_cell.length_b   1.000
_cell.length_c   1.000
_cell.angle_alpha   90.00
_cell.angle_beta   90.00
_cell.angle_gamma   90.00
#
_symmetry.space_group_name_H-M   'P 1'
#
loop_
_entity.id
_entity.type
_entity.pdbx_description
1 polymer ?
#
loop_
_entity_poly.entity_id
_entity_poly.type
_entity_poly.pdbx_seq_one_letter_code
_entity_poly.pdbx_strand_id
1 'polypeptide(L)' 'MPTFILNNKEIEFKPGQTIIEVAKQNGISIPHFCWHPKLSISGNCRVCLVEVE' A
#
# COMPACT_ATOMS: atom_id res chain seq x y z
N MET A 1 -2.94 1.22 17.72
CA MET A 1 -2.19 1.51 16.48
C MET A 1 -3.01 2.51 15.68
N PRO A 2 -2.42 3.40 14.85
CA PRO A 2 -3.23 4.29 14.02
C PRO A 2 -4.05 3.47 13.00
N THR A 3 -5.23 3.98 12.65
CA THR A 3 -6.12 3.40 11.65
C THR A 3 -6.34 4.34 10.47
N PHE A 4 -6.69 3.78 9.32
CA PHE A 4 -7.22 4.51 8.17
C PHE A 4 -8.26 3.66 7.43
N ILE A 5 -8.99 4.28 6.50
CA ILE A 5 -9.98 3.60 5.68
C ILE A 5 -9.34 3.19 4.35
N LEU A 6 -9.35 1.90 4.05
CA LEU A 6 -8.96 1.34 2.75
C LEU A 6 -10.16 0.60 2.15
N ASN A 7 -10.70 1.08 1.03
CA ASN A 7 -11.86 0.48 0.35
C ASN A 7 -13.04 0.23 1.32
N ASN A 8 -13.42 1.25 2.09
CA ASN A 8 -14.49 1.21 3.11
C ASN A 8 -14.24 0.27 4.30
N LYS A 9 -13.01 -0.19 4.50
CA LYS A 9 -12.61 -1.00 5.67
C LYS A 9 -11.67 -0.20 6.54
N GLU A 10 -11.94 -0.17 7.83
CA GLU A 10 -11.00 0.36 8.81
C GLU A 10 -9.86 -0.64 9.01
N ILE A 11 -8.62 -0.17 8.81
CA ILE A 11 -7.42 -1.01 8.86
C ILE A 11 -6.38 -0.35 9.76
N GLU A 12 -5.83 -1.15 10.67
CA GLU A 12 -4.67 -0.77 11.47
C GLU A 12 -3.38 -0.82 10.65
N PHE A 13 -2.49 0.14 10.86
CA PHE A 13 -1.17 0.15 10.25
C PHE A 13 -0.08 0.54 11.25
N LYS A 14 1.17 0.24 10.89
CA LYS A 14 2.36 0.70 11.59
C LYS A 14 2.90 1.95 10.88
N PRO A 15 3.24 3.02 11.62
CA PRO A 15 3.92 4.17 11.03
C PRO A 15 5.14 3.73 10.21
N GLY A 16 5.26 4.26 8.99
CA GLY A 16 6.32 3.90 8.04
C GLY A 16 5.97 2.79 7.05
N GLN A 17 4.84 2.09 7.21
CA GLN A 17 4.35 1.20 6.16
C GLN A 17 3.84 1.98 4.95
N THR A 18 4.06 1.43 3.76
CA THR A 18 3.47 1.88 2.51
C THR A 18 2.04 1.34 2.37
N ILE A 19 1.22 2.01 1.56
CA ILE A 19 -0.14 1.55 1.23
C ILE A 19 -0.11 0.15 0.59
N ILE A 20 0.89 -0.16 -0.23
CA ILE A 20 1.07 -1.48 -0.86
C ILE A 20 1.24 -2.58 0.20
N GLU A 21 2.03 -2.32 1.25
CA GLU A 21 2.26 -3.30 2.33
C GLU A 21 1.00 -3.55 3.14
N VAL A 22 0.29 -2.48 3.51
CA VAL A 22 -0.95 -2.61 4.29
C VAL A 22 -2.05 -3.30 3.48
N ALA A 23 -2.20 -2.93 2.22
CA ALA A 23 -3.15 -3.59 1.31
C ALA A 23 -2.85 -5.09 1.18
N LYS A 24 -1.57 -5.46 0.96
CA LYS A 24 -1.13 -6.85 0.83
C LYS A 24 -1.42 -7.67 2.11
N GLN A 25 -1.19 -7.10 3.28
CA GLN A 25 -1.48 -7.75 4.57
C GLN A 25 -2.97 -8.02 4.77
N ASN A 26 -3.84 -7.23 4.13
CA ASN A 26 -5.29 -7.35 4.20
C ASN A 26 -5.92 -8.03 2.97
N GLY A 27 -5.11 -8.74 2.17
CA GLY A 27 -5.58 -9.50 1.01
C GLY A 27 -5.99 -8.64 -0.20
N ILE A 28 -5.63 -7.35 -0.22
CA ILE A 28 -5.89 -6.44 -1.33
C ILE A 28 -4.62 -6.35 -2.18
N SER A 29 -4.72 -6.81 -3.43
CA SER A 29 -3.61 -6.76 -4.37
C SER A 29 -3.62 -5.44 -5.15
N ILE A 30 -2.59 -4.60 -4.95
CA ILE A 30 -2.33 -3.43 -5.79
C ILE A 30 -1.31 -3.85 -6.85
N PRO A 31 -1.61 -3.73 -8.16
CA PRO A 31 -0.68 -4.11 -9.22
C PRO A 31 0.56 -3.21 -9.23
N HIS A 32 1.75 -3.81 -9.37
CA HIS A 32 3.02 -3.08 -9.38
C HIS A 32 4.11 -3.89 -10.10
N PHE A 33 5.00 -3.19 -10.79
CA PHE A 33 6.21 -3.79 -11.39
C PHE A 33 7.50 -3.31 -10.72
N CYS A 34 7.58 -2.02 -10.38
CA CYS A 34 8.81 -1.41 -9.87
C CYS A 34 8.92 -1.39 -8.33
N TRP A 35 8.17 -2.23 -7.62
CA TRP A 35 8.18 -2.32 -6.15
C TRP A 35 8.45 -3.75 -5.71
N HIS A 36 9.29 -3.90 -4.68
CA HIS A 36 9.56 -5.18 -4.02
C HIS A 36 10.00 -4.90 -2.58
N PRO A 37 9.58 -5.68 -1.57
CA PRO A 37 9.83 -5.38 -0.14
C PRO A 37 11.30 -5.40 0.27
N LYS A 38 12.18 -5.96 -0.57
CA LYS A 38 13.64 -6.03 -0.33
C LYS A 38 14.46 -5.04 -1.19
N LEU A 39 13.81 -4.19 -1.97
CA LEU A 39 14.46 -3.24 -2.87
C LEU A 39 14.00 -1.81 -2.55
N SER A 40 14.82 -0.82 -2.93
CA SER A 40 14.45 0.59 -2.83
C SER A 40 13.27 0.94 -3.73
N ILE A 41 12.46 1.90 -3.29
CA ILE A 41 11.26 2.35 -4.02
C ILE A 41 11.67 3.20 -5.23
N SER A 42 11.25 2.78 -6.43
CA SER A 42 11.58 3.47 -7.69
C SER A 42 10.46 4.37 -8.23
N GLY A 43 9.20 3.94 -8.17
CA GLY A 43 8.04 4.73 -8.64
C GLY A 43 7.88 4.87 -10.17
N ASN A 44 8.64 4.12 -10.98
CA ASN A 44 8.65 4.28 -12.44
C ASN A 44 7.40 3.73 -13.16
N CYS A 45 6.79 2.64 -12.68
CA CYS A 45 5.74 1.95 -13.44
C CYS A 45 4.36 2.63 -13.39
N ARG A 46 4.10 3.43 -12.36
CA ARG A 46 2.81 4.12 -12.12
C ARG A 46 1.56 3.23 -12.14
N VAL A 47 1.71 1.92 -12.01
CA VAL A 47 0.59 0.97 -11.97
C VAL A 47 -0.08 0.93 -10.60
N CYS A 48 0.64 1.29 -9.53
CA CYS A 48 0.15 1.28 -8.15
C CYS A 48 -0.55 2.59 -7.73
N LEU A 49 -1.13 3.33 -8.68
CA LEU A 49 -1.85 4.57 -8.39
C LEU A 49 -3.13 4.27 -7.59
N VAL A 50 -3.43 5.14 -6.62
CA VAL A 50 -4.61 5.09 -5.75
C VAL A 50 -5.13 6.50 -5.55
N GLU A 51 -6.41 6.60 -5.21
CA GLU A 51 -7.05 7.84 -4.77
C GLU A 51 -6.98 7.95 -3.23
N VAL A 52 -6.88 9.16 -2.70
CA VAL A 52 -6.74 9.44 -1.27
C VAL A 52 -7.66 10.60 -0.90
N GLU A 53 -8.40 10.45 0.20
CA GLU A 53 -9.30 11.44 0.81
C GLU A 53 -8.97 11.63 2.31
#